data_AF-A0A564Z386-F1
#
_entry.id   AF-A0A564Z386-F1
#
_cell.length_a   1.000
_cell.length_b   1.000
_cell.length_c   1.000
_cell.angle_alpha   90.00
_cell.angle_beta   90.00
_cell.angle_gamma   90.00
#
_symmetry.space_group_name_H-M   'P 1'
#
loop_
_entity.id
_entity.type
_entity.pdbx_description
1 polymer ?
#
loop_
_entity_poly.entity_id
_entity_poly.type
_entity_poly.pdbx_seq_one_letter_code
_entity_poly.pdbx_strand_id
1 'polypeptide(L)'
;MYFPHDGIGCKYENMSSPNGENGSSNHDPLHHTLHASRKPAVLASPRRHLSDLLYVEHYENGGGYVLHAYANEIARLTKDETSLLAKQFFRSLFTEREKKSIPVLFSYFCIGIVHGAAKHVPELVHYIRNHHPNLIVSTSPLETKNATSTIIAKEFSENVFCTYVNGCYRYGPMHAISLVGTKGEERGKFCDDVLEMIARDPFLSLVLPWGKLSSLSSMDPKQSNDGPILWVRPGEQALPLHGTPKARSK
;
A
#
# COMPACT_ATOMS: atom_id res chain seq x y z
N MET A 1 -14.17 22.32 -37.19
CA MET A 1 -14.25 23.67 -36.58
C MET A 1 -12.86 23.96 -36.02
N TYR A 2 -11.92 24.45 -36.84
CA TYR A 2 -11.64 25.88 -37.15
C TYR A 2 -11.47 26.74 -35.89
N PHE A 3 -10.21 27.14 -35.64
CA PHE A 3 -9.70 28.04 -34.60
C PHE A 3 -10.24 29.48 -34.79
N PRO A 4 -10.03 30.42 -33.83
CA PRO A 4 -8.77 31.17 -33.87
C PRO A 4 -8.15 31.56 -32.51
N HIS A 5 -6.83 31.72 -32.58
CA HIS A 5 -5.99 32.58 -31.74
C HIS A 5 -6.39 34.05 -31.90
N ASP A 6 -6.31 34.83 -30.83
CA ASP A 6 -6.08 36.28 -30.92
C ASP A 6 -4.97 36.69 -29.96
N GLY A 7 -3.88 37.16 -30.56
CA GLY A 7 -2.89 37.98 -29.88
C GLY A 7 -3.26 39.45 -30.05
N ILE A 8 -3.19 40.22 -28.97
CA ILE A 8 -3.20 41.69 -29.03
C ILE A 8 -2.15 42.19 -28.05
N GLY A 9 -1.05 42.70 -28.61
CA GLY A 9 -0.16 43.62 -27.92
C GLY A 9 -0.64 45.06 -28.07
N CYS A 10 -0.29 45.90 -27.09
CA CYS A 10 -0.21 47.37 -27.09
C CYS A 10 -0.02 47.78 -25.62
N LYS A 11 0.71 48.81 -25.21
CA LYS A 11 1.57 49.83 -25.83
C LYS A 11 2.38 50.43 -24.66
N TYR A 12 3.59 50.86 -24.95
CA TYR A 12 4.44 51.63 -24.05
C TYR A 12 3.86 53.03 -23.80
N GLU A 13 3.82 53.47 -22.55
CA GLU A 13 3.76 54.89 -22.20
C GLU A 13 5.07 55.31 -21.55
N ASN A 14 5.66 56.33 -22.15
CA ASN A 14 6.88 57.01 -21.73
C ASN A 14 6.64 57.81 -20.45
N MET A 15 7.53 57.66 -19.47
CA MET A 15 7.76 58.71 -18.47
C MET A 15 9.25 59.05 -18.40
N SER A 16 9.48 60.34 -18.60
CA SER A 16 10.71 61.10 -18.72
C SER A 16 11.62 61.08 -17.49
N SER A 17 12.92 60.98 -17.73
CA SER A 17 14.00 61.25 -16.77
C SER A 17 14.32 62.74 -16.66
N PRO A 18 14.92 63.17 -15.55
CA PRO A 18 15.97 64.18 -15.63
C PRO A 18 17.25 63.80 -14.88
N ASN A 19 18.38 64.22 -15.48
CA ASN A 19 19.69 64.60 -14.91
C ASN A 19 20.29 63.67 -13.84
N GLY A 20 21.41 62.97 -14.05
CA GLY A 20 22.68 63.43 -14.60
C GLY A 20 23.67 63.58 -13.45
N GLU A 21 24.65 62.68 -13.32
CA GLU A 21 26.02 62.96 -12.85
C GLU A 21 26.90 61.70 -12.83
N ASN A 22 28.19 61.94 -13.09
CA ASN A 22 29.24 61.00 -13.42
C ASN A 22 29.75 60.17 -12.23
N GLY A 23 30.15 58.93 -12.50
CA GLY A 23 31.01 58.16 -11.59
C GLY A 23 31.33 56.78 -12.16
N SER A 24 32.50 56.63 -12.77
CA SER A 24 32.99 55.34 -13.25
C SER A 24 33.18 54.35 -12.09
N SER A 25 32.47 53.23 -12.11
CA SER A 25 32.99 51.99 -11.55
C SER A 25 32.38 50.83 -12.32
N ASN A 26 33.22 49.88 -12.72
CA ASN A 26 32.87 48.66 -13.44
C ASN A 26 31.69 47.96 -12.77
N HIS A 27 30.49 48.11 -13.32
CA HIS A 27 29.32 47.39 -12.86
C HIS A 27 29.13 46.18 -13.77
N ASP A 28 29.68 45.04 -13.37
CA ASP A 28 29.39 43.75 -14.01
C ASP A 28 27.92 43.39 -13.73
N PRO A 29 27.04 43.34 -14.77
CA PRO A 29 25.63 43.03 -14.59
C PRO A 29 25.40 41.64 -13.98
N LEU A 30 26.39 40.74 -14.07
CA LEU A 30 26.31 39.37 -13.59
C LEU A 30 26.61 39.23 -12.09
N HIS A 31 27.18 40.26 -11.45
CA HIS A 31 27.55 40.19 -10.04
C HIS A 31 26.32 40.21 -9.10
N HIS A 32 25.22 40.84 -9.53
CA HIS A 32 23.93 40.79 -8.81
C HIS A 32 23.16 39.49 -9.06
N THR A 33 23.43 38.81 -10.17
CA THR A 33 22.78 37.53 -10.50
C THR A 33 23.36 36.37 -9.69
N LEU A 34 24.64 36.45 -9.33
CA LEU A 34 25.33 35.41 -8.57
C LEU A 34 25.14 35.48 -7.04
N HIS A 35 24.73 36.64 -6.50
CA HIS A 35 24.41 36.79 -5.08
C HIS A 35 22.92 36.63 -4.73
N ALA A 36 22.04 36.49 -5.73
CA ALA A 36 20.67 36.07 -5.51
C ALA A 36 20.57 34.54 -5.38
N SER A 37 21.35 33.95 -4.45
CA SER A 37 20.98 32.66 -3.87
C SER A 37 19.76 32.90 -2.98
N ARG A 38 18.61 33.12 -3.62
CA ARG A 38 17.33 32.88 -2.98
C ARG A 38 17.30 31.38 -2.74
N LYS A 39 17.75 30.97 -1.54
CA LYS A 39 17.17 29.81 -0.88
C LYS A 39 15.66 29.96 -1.10
N PRO A 40 14.96 29.03 -1.76
CA PRO A 40 13.52 29.07 -1.70
C PRO A 40 13.23 28.88 -0.22
N ALA A 41 12.88 29.98 0.46
CA ALA A 41 12.22 29.93 1.74
C ALA A 41 10.83 29.38 1.46
N VAL A 42 10.76 28.09 1.10
CA VAL A 42 9.64 27.28 1.47
C VAL A 42 9.66 27.38 2.97
N LEU A 43 8.81 28.27 3.52
CA LEU A 43 8.51 28.27 4.94
C LEU A 43 8.28 26.80 5.28
N ALA A 44 9.16 26.25 6.13
CA ALA A 44 8.95 24.91 6.64
C ALA A 44 7.53 24.91 7.16
N SER A 45 6.67 24.10 6.53
CA SER A 45 5.29 23.95 6.98
C SER A 45 5.34 23.74 8.49
N PRO A 46 4.47 24.40 9.29
CA PRO A 46 4.50 24.28 10.74
C PRO A 46 4.65 22.82 11.13
N ARG A 47 5.48 22.52 12.14
CA ARG A 47 5.65 21.14 12.64
C ARG A 47 4.26 20.59 12.95
N ARG A 48 3.70 19.78 12.06
CA ARG A 48 2.41 19.14 12.25
C ARG A 48 2.56 18.20 13.43
N HIS A 49 1.60 18.21 14.35
CA HIS A 49 1.58 17.20 15.38
C HIS A 49 1.36 15.84 14.69
N LEU A 50 1.99 14.76 15.16
CA LEU A 50 1.85 13.45 14.48
C LEU A 50 0.39 12.99 14.42
N SER A 51 -0.42 13.36 15.42
CA SER A 51 -1.89 13.14 15.40
C SER A 51 -2.59 13.76 14.19
N ASP A 52 -2.06 14.85 13.62
CA ASP A 52 -2.68 15.55 12.48
C ASP A 52 -2.61 14.71 11.19
N LEU A 53 -1.85 13.60 11.21
CA LEU A 53 -1.73 12.63 10.13
C LEU A 53 -2.66 11.41 10.31
N LEU A 54 -3.49 11.42 11.37
CA LEU A 54 -4.47 10.39 11.67
C LEU A 54 -5.88 10.96 11.42
N TYR A 55 -6.64 10.29 10.56
CA TYR A 55 -7.96 10.74 10.14
C TYR A 55 -9.01 9.73 10.60
N VAL A 56 -10.14 10.22 11.11
CA VAL A 56 -11.25 9.37 11.55
C VAL A 56 -12.42 9.56 10.59
N GLU A 57 -12.88 8.46 9.99
CA GLU A 57 -14.10 8.41 9.19
C GLU A 57 -15.22 7.74 10.01
N HIS A 58 -16.42 8.29 9.93
CA HIS A 58 -17.64 7.68 10.49
C HIS A 58 -18.53 7.21 9.33
N TYR A 59 -18.71 5.90 9.21
CA TYR A 59 -19.50 5.31 8.14
C TYR A 59 -20.99 5.54 8.39
N GLU A 60 -21.65 6.29 7.52
CA GLU A 60 -23.00 6.81 7.75
C GLU A 60 -24.06 5.72 7.96
N ASN A 61 -24.02 4.66 7.15
CA ASN A 61 -25.08 3.63 7.17
C ASN A 61 -24.90 2.62 8.31
N GLY A 62 -23.66 2.29 8.66
CA GLY A 62 -23.34 1.27 9.66
C GLY A 62 -22.90 1.82 11.02
N GLY A 63 -22.62 3.12 11.12
CA GLY A 63 -22.18 3.80 12.35
C GLY A 63 -20.78 3.41 12.83
N GLY A 64 -20.00 2.70 12.01
CA GLY A 64 -18.65 2.25 12.34
C GLY A 64 -17.62 3.36 12.16
N TYR A 65 -16.55 3.32 12.97
CA TYR A 65 -15.43 4.25 12.85
C TYR A 65 -14.24 3.58 12.17
N VAL A 66 -13.60 4.29 11.24
CA VAL A 66 -12.40 3.85 10.53
C VAL A 66 -11.27 4.83 10.82
N LEU A 67 -10.09 4.29 11.17
CA LEU A 67 -8.88 5.08 11.37
C LEU A 67 -8.02 5.03 10.11
N HIS A 68 -7.67 6.18 9.55
CA HIS A 68 -6.85 6.30 8.35
C HIS A 68 -5.53 7.00 8.61
N ALA A 69 -4.51 6.59 7.86
CA ALA A 69 -3.28 7.33 7.65
C ALA A 69 -2.87 7.19 6.18
N TYR A 70 -2.00 8.08 5.68
CA TYR A 70 -1.63 8.10 4.26
C TYR A 70 -0.12 8.06 4.05
N ALA A 71 0.36 7.08 3.28
CA ALA A 71 1.79 6.84 3.09
C ALA A 71 2.53 8.01 2.43
N ASN A 72 1.87 8.80 1.58
CA ASN A 72 2.44 10.00 0.97
C ASN A 72 2.72 11.12 1.98
N GLU A 73 1.93 11.22 3.05
CA GLU A 73 2.19 12.16 4.14
C GLU A 73 3.27 11.62 5.08
N ILE A 74 3.20 10.32 5.39
CA ILE A 74 4.18 9.62 6.23
C ILE A 74 5.58 9.66 5.60
N ALA A 75 5.68 9.62 4.27
CA ALA A 75 6.96 9.68 3.54
C ALA A 75 7.75 10.98 3.78
N ARG A 76 7.14 12.02 4.35
CA ARG A 76 7.80 13.28 4.72
C ARG A 76 8.42 13.25 6.11
N LEU A 77 8.11 12.22 6.90
CA LEU A 77 8.60 12.05 8.26
C LEU A 77 9.98 11.39 8.29
N THR A 78 10.72 11.68 9.34
CA THR A 78 11.93 10.92 9.69
C THR A 78 11.55 9.50 10.16
N LYS A 79 12.52 8.58 10.17
CA LYS A 79 12.29 7.19 10.64
C LYS A 79 11.76 7.15 12.08
N ASP A 80 12.25 8.02 12.95
CA ASP A 80 11.83 8.10 14.35
C ASP A 80 10.40 8.62 14.48
N GLU A 81 10.04 9.66 13.72
CA GLU A 81 8.68 10.18 13.64
C GLU A 81 7.71 9.14 13.06
N THR A 82 8.11 8.41 12.00
CA THR A 82 7.30 7.30 11.45
C THR A 82 7.10 6.20 12.50
N SER A 83 8.14 5.84 13.26
CA SER A 83 8.02 4.84 14.32
C SER A 83 7.08 5.31 15.44
N LEU A 84 7.15 6.57 15.82
CA LEU A 84 6.27 7.16 16.83
C LEU A 84 4.83 7.24 16.33
N LEU A 85 4.63 7.64 15.07
CA LEU A 85 3.32 7.66 14.43
C LEU A 85 2.71 6.26 14.35
N ALA A 86 3.47 5.23 13.95
CA ALA A 86 2.99 3.86 13.86
C ALA A 86 2.52 3.32 15.23
N LYS A 87 3.28 3.60 16.30
CA LYS A 87 2.86 3.29 17.67
C LYS A 87 1.58 4.04 18.05
N GLN A 88 1.49 5.32 17.70
CA GLN A 88 0.31 6.13 17.98
C GLN A 88 -0.92 5.61 17.22
N PHE A 89 -0.75 5.24 15.95
CA PHE A 89 -1.78 4.66 15.09
C PHE A 89 -2.37 3.41 15.74
N PHE A 90 -1.55 2.44 16.14
CA PHE A 90 -2.06 1.23 16.79
C PHE A 90 -2.62 1.46 18.18
N ARG A 91 -2.05 2.39 18.95
CA ARG A 91 -2.62 2.79 20.26
C ARG A 91 -4.05 3.33 20.09
N SER A 92 -4.29 4.16 19.08
CA SER A 92 -5.63 4.64 18.75
C SER A 92 -6.51 3.52 18.19
N LEU A 93 -6.01 2.73 17.24
CA LEU A 93 -6.78 1.67 16.57
C LEU A 93 -7.29 0.61 17.55
N PHE A 94 -6.43 0.14 18.46
CA PHE A 94 -6.77 -0.88 19.48
C PHE A 94 -7.36 -0.27 20.75
N THR A 95 -7.81 0.98 20.72
CA THR A 95 -8.56 1.56 21.84
C THR A 95 -9.88 0.81 21.99
N GLU A 96 -10.09 0.24 23.17
CA GLU A 96 -11.34 -0.40 23.54
C GLU A 96 -12.21 0.56 24.38
N ARG A 97 -13.54 0.43 24.24
CA ARG A 97 -14.54 1.17 24.99
C ARG A 97 -15.50 0.23 25.71
N GLU A 98 -15.90 0.64 26.90
CA GLU A 98 -17.00 0.00 27.61
C GLU A 98 -18.33 0.59 27.11
N LYS A 99 -19.30 -0.28 26.83
CA LYS A 99 -20.67 0.15 26.59
C LYS A 99 -21.38 0.19 27.93
N LYS A 100 -21.95 1.34 28.32
CA LYS A 100 -22.80 1.44 29.51
C LYS A 100 -23.76 0.26 29.53
N SER A 101 -23.81 -0.47 30.65
CA SER A 101 -24.62 -1.69 30.88
C SER A 101 -24.15 -3.02 30.27
N ILE A 102 -22.97 -3.10 29.65
CA ILE A 102 -22.35 -4.37 29.21
C ILE A 102 -20.91 -4.45 29.75
N PRO A 103 -20.55 -5.45 30.58
CA PRO A 103 -19.22 -5.58 31.18
C PRO A 103 -18.20 -6.19 30.21
N VAL A 104 -18.27 -5.82 28.93
CA VAL A 104 -17.39 -6.30 27.86
C VAL A 104 -16.84 -5.09 27.13
N LEU A 105 -15.55 -5.13 26.86
CA LEU A 105 -14.84 -4.13 26.08
C LEU A 105 -15.06 -4.38 24.58
N PHE A 106 -15.28 -3.31 23.84
CA PHE A 106 -15.44 -3.35 22.39
C PHE A 106 -14.40 -2.46 21.74
N SER A 107 -13.82 -2.90 20.61
CA SER A 107 -12.98 -2.02 19.79
C SER A 107 -13.75 -0.75 19.42
N TYR A 108 -13.11 0.40 19.59
CA TYR A 108 -13.67 1.69 19.20
C TYR A 108 -13.71 1.83 17.68
N PHE A 109 -12.65 1.40 17.00
CA PHE A 109 -12.52 1.40 15.55
C PHE A 109 -12.83 0.02 14.96
N CYS A 110 -13.53 -0.02 13.84
CA CYS A 110 -13.84 -1.24 13.12
C CYS A 110 -12.66 -1.72 12.27
N ILE A 111 -11.89 -0.78 11.71
CA ILE A 111 -10.74 -1.07 10.84
C ILE A 111 -9.76 0.11 10.84
N GLY A 112 -8.48 -0.20 10.63
CA GLY A 112 -7.41 0.76 10.40
C GLY A 112 -6.86 0.61 9.00
N ILE A 113 -6.66 1.71 8.28
CA ILE A 113 -6.19 1.70 6.90
C ILE A 113 -5.00 2.66 6.76
N VAL A 114 -3.84 2.14 6.36
CA VAL A 114 -2.71 2.98 5.95
C VAL A 114 -2.64 2.98 4.43
N HIS A 115 -3.21 4.02 3.81
CA HIS A 115 -3.35 4.14 2.37
C HIS A 115 -2.00 4.19 1.68
N GLY A 116 -1.78 3.30 0.72
CA GLY A 116 -0.53 3.25 -0.07
C GLY A 116 0.69 2.71 0.67
N ALA A 117 0.54 2.17 1.89
CA ALA A 117 1.66 1.65 2.67
C ALA A 117 2.42 0.52 1.93
N ALA A 118 1.69 -0.41 1.33
CA ALA A 118 2.24 -1.55 0.61
C ALA A 118 2.85 -1.22 -0.76
N LYS A 119 2.96 0.06 -1.17
CA LYS A 119 3.51 0.46 -2.47
C LYS A 119 4.96 -0.02 -2.69
N HIS A 120 5.71 -0.23 -1.61
CA HIS A 120 7.09 -0.73 -1.65
C HIS A 120 7.17 -2.26 -1.80
N VAL A 121 6.07 -2.98 -1.58
CA VAL A 121 5.99 -4.43 -1.74
C VAL A 121 5.90 -4.74 -3.24
N PRO A 122 6.75 -5.64 -3.78
CA PRO A 122 6.68 -6.05 -5.18
C PRO A 122 5.37 -6.82 -5.43
N GLU A 123 5.03 -7.00 -6.71
CA GLU A 123 3.94 -7.90 -7.08
C GLU A 123 4.29 -9.33 -6.63
N LEU A 124 3.55 -9.84 -5.63
CA LEU A 124 3.94 -11.03 -4.88
C LEU A 124 3.84 -12.31 -5.71
N VAL A 125 2.94 -12.40 -6.69
CA VAL A 125 2.83 -13.58 -7.55
C VAL A 125 4.06 -13.72 -8.44
N HIS A 126 4.52 -12.61 -9.04
CA HIS A 126 5.75 -12.52 -9.80
C HIS A 126 6.98 -12.73 -8.92
N TYR A 127 6.99 -12.16 -7.71
CA TYR A 127 8.08 -12.32 -6.76
C TYR A 127 8.28 -13.80 -6.39
N ILE A 128 7.18 -14.49 -6.03
CA ILE A 128 7.19 -15.91 -5.69
C ILE A 128 7.58 -16.77 -6.90
N ARG A 129 7.11 -16.46 -8.10
CA ARG A 129 7.56 -17.13 -9.34
C ARG A 129 9.08 -17.12 -9.49
N ASN A 130 9.73 -16.01 -9.22
CA ASN A 130 11.16 -15.84 -9.46
C ASN A 130 12.04 -16.41 -8.33
N HIS A 131 11.61 -16.25 -7.07
CA HIS A 131 12.43 -16.64 -5.91
C HIS A 131 12.08 -18.03 -5.37
N HIS A 132 10.83 -18.48 -5.54
CA HIS A 132 10.35 -19.78 -5.07
C HIS A 132 9.56 -20.52 -6.18
N PRO A 133 10.12 -20.72 -7.40
CA PRO A 133 9.40 -21.26 -8.56
C PRO A 133 8.80 -22.65 -8.33
N ASN A 134 9.48 -23.48 -7.54
CA ASN A 134 9.10 -24.85 -7.23
C ASN A 134 8.20 -24.97 -6.00
N LEU A 135 7.76 -23.83 -5.42
CA LEU A 135 6.83 -23.85 -4.30
C LEU A 135 5.52 -24.49 -4.74
N ILE A 136 5.09 -25.50 -3.98
CA ILE A 136 3.88 -26.23 -4.27
C ILE A 136 2.67 -25.44 -3.76
N VAL A 137 1.78 -25.07 -4.69
CA VAL A 137 0.57 -24.31 -4.40
C VAL A 137 -0.68 -25.11 -4.76
N SER A 138 -1.75 -24.89 -4.00
CA SER A 138 -3.05 -25.49 -4.30
C SER A 138 -3.92 -24.51 -5.06
N THR A 139 -4.62 -24.99 -6.09
CA THR A 139 -5.59 -24.21 -6.86
C THR A 139 -6.83 -25.02 -7.18
N SER A 140 -7.96 -24.35 -7.38
CA SER A 140 -9.25 -24.96 -7.71
C SER A 140 -9.82 -24.39 -9.02
N PRO A 141 -10.38 -25.22 -9.92
CA PRO A 141 -11.07 -24.72 -11.09
C PRO A 141 -12.19 -23.75 -10.72
N LEU A 142 -12.35 -22.67 -11.48
CA LEU A 142 -13.37 -21.64 -11.22
C LEU A 142 -14.80 -22.19 -11.25
N GLU A 143 -15.05 -23.22 -12.06
CA GLU A 143 -16.36 -23.82 -12.27
C GLU A 143 -16.73 -24.87 -11.21
N THR A 144 -15.74 -25.50 -10.57
CA THR A 144 -15.95 -26.65 -9.68
C THR A 144 -15.43 -26.37 -8.29
N LYS A 145 -16.33 -25.97 -7.38
CA LYS A 145 -15.99 -25.55 -6.01
C LYS A 145 -15.23 -26.59 -5.17
N ASN A 146 -15.40 -27.87 -5.46
CA ASN A 146 -14.83 -28.97 -4.65
C ASN A 146 -13.60 -29.63 -5.28
N ALA A 147 -13.19 -29.22 -6.47
CA ALA A 147 -12.00 -29.76 -7.11
C ALA A 147 -10.78 -28.97 -6.68
N THR A 148 -9.79 -29.64 -6.09
CA THR A 148 -8.48 -29.04 -5.77
C THR A 148 -7.40 -29.78 -6.54
N SER A 149 -6.47 -29.02 -7.09
CA SER A 149 -5.28 -29.50 -7.77
C SER A 149 -4.05 -28.84 -7.17
N THR A 150 -2.90 -29.44 -7.40
CA THR A 150 -1.61 -28.97 -6.89
C THR A 150 -0.70 -28.71 -8.07
N ILE A 151 -0.11 -27.53 -8.14
CA ILE A 151 0.82 -27.12 -9.19
C ILE A 151 2.00 -26.38 -8.57
N ILE A 152 3.05 -26.11 -9.36
CA ILE A 152 4.15 -25.26 -8.91
C ILE A 152 3.79 -23.78 -9.08
N ALA A 153 4.33 -22.93 -8.21
CA ALA A 153 4.07 -21.49 -8.20
C ALA A 153 4.40 -20.82 -9.56
N LYS A 154 5.43 -21.30 -10.26
CA LYS A 154 5.76 -20.81 -11.61
C LYS A 154 4.61 -20.99 -12.60
N GLU A 155 4.05 -22.19 -12.67
CA GLU A 155 2.91 -22.51 -13.56
C GLU A 155 1.65 -21.74 -13.15
N PHE A 156 1.40 -21.63 -11.84
CA PHE A 156 0.29 -20.81 -11.33
C PHE A 156 0.41 -19.37 -11.82
N SER A 157 1.59 -18.76 -11.65
CA SER A 157 1.86 -17.39 -12.08
C SER A 157 1.72 -17.20 -13.58
N GLU A 158 2.20 -18.14 -14.39
CA GLU A 158 2.06 -18.09 -15.85
C GLU A 158 0.59 -18.11 -16.29
N ASN A 159 -0.25 -18.95 -15.66
CA ASN A 159 -1.69 -18.99 -15.90
C ASN A 159 -2.41 -17.71 -15.46
N VAL A 160 -2.03 -17.13 -14.32
CA VAL A 160 -2.56 -15.84 -13.86
C VAL A 160 -2.24 -14.75 -14.87
N PHE A 161 -0.97 -14.61 -15.27
CA PHE A 161 -0.55 -13.52 -16.15
C PHE A 161 -1.07 -13.64 -17.57
N CYS A 162 -1.12 -14.85 -18.15
CA CYS A 162 -1.61 -15.02 -19.52
C CYS A 162 -3.13 -14.82 -19.65
N THR A 163 -3.87 -14.93 -18.55
CA THR A 163 -5.33 -14.75 -18.52
C THR A 163 -5.78 -13.45 -17.85
N TYR A 164 -4.86 -12.61 -17.41
CA TYR A 164 -5.17 -11.36 -16.74
C TYR A 164 -5.72 -10.32 -17.72
N VAL A 165 -6.90 -9.77 -17.40
CA VAL A 165 -7.53 -8.68 -18.14
C VAL A 165 -8.32 -7.79 -17.16
N ASN A 166 -8.07 -6.48 -17.19
CA ASN A 166 -8.87 -5.46 -16.51
C ASN A 166 -9.16 -5.74 -15.02
N GLY A 167 -8.16 -6.22 -14.27
CA GLY A 167 -8.28 -6.43 -12.82
C GLY A 167 -8.75 -7.82 -12.38
N CYS A 168 -9.08 -8.72 -13.32
CA CYS A 168 -9.38 -10.12 -13.05
C CYS A 168 -8.48 -11.04 -13.88
N TYR A 169 -8.39 -12.32 -13.51
CA TYR A 169 -7.72 -13.34 -14.33
C TYR A 169 -8.60 -14.59 -14.44
N ARG A 170 -8.52 -15.30 -15.57
CA ARG A 170 -9.35 -16.49 -15.85
C ARG A 170 -8.62 -17.78 -15.49
N TYR A 171 -8.28 -17.91 -14.21
CA TYR A 171 -7.70 -19.12 -13.63
C TYR A 171 -8.15 -19.27 -12.18
N GLY A 172 -7.92 -20.43 -11.57
CA GLY A 172 -8.29 -20.71 -10.19
C GLY A 172 -7.63 -19.77 -9.17
N PRO A 173 -8.18 -19.63 -7.94
CA PRO A 173 -7.49 -18.96 -6.85
C PRO A 173 -6.22 -19.74 -6.46
N MET A 174 -5.27 -19.06 -5.84
CA MET A 174 -4.24 -19.73 -5.04
C MET A 174 -4.80 -19.86 -3.62
N HIS A 175 -4.95 -21.10 -3.14
CA HIS A 175 -5.29 -21.32 -1.74
C HIS A 175 -4.15 -20.87 -0.83
N ALA A 176 -4.49 -20.53 0.42
CA ALA A 176 -3.54 -20.00 1.37
C ALA A 176 -2.33 -20.93 1.55
N ILE A 177 -1.15 -20.31 1.50
CA ILE A 177 0.10 -20.94 1.89
C ILE A 177 0.67 -20.23 3.13
N SER A 178 1.24 -20.99 4.05
CA SER A 178 1.98 -20.47 5.18
C SER A 178 3.36 -19.97 4.75
N LEU A 179 3.70 -18.76 5.17
CA LEU A 179 5.03 -18.16 4.97
C LEU A 179 6.00 -18.50 6.11
N VAL A 180 5.48 -19.03 7.23
CA VAL A 180 6.26 -19.41 8.42
C VAL A 180 6.62 -20.89 8.47
N GLY A 181 6.29 -21.63 7.41
CA GLY A 181 6.49 -23.07 7.33
C GLY A 181 5.22 -23.86 7.57
N THR A 182 5.27 -25.16 7.30
CA THR A 182 4.11 -26.04 7.32
C THR A 182 3.96 -26.72 8.67
N LYS A 183 2.76 -26.66 9.25
CA LYS A 183 2.35 -27.54 10.35
C LYS A 183 1.07 -28.28 9.96
N GLY A 184 1.05 -29.59 10.14
CA GLY A 184 -0.11 -30.43 9.81
C GLY A 184 -0.45 -30.39 8.31
N GLU A 185 -1.70 -30.07 7.98
CA GLU A 185 -2.24 -30.07 6.61
C GLU A 185 -1.93 -28.79 5.81
N GLU A 186 -1.32 -27.79 6.46
CA GLU A 186 -0.96 -26.53 5.80
C GLU A 186 0.10 -26.74 4.73
N ARG A 187 -0.03 -25.99 3.64
CA ARG A 187 0.98 -25.93 2.57
C ARG A 187 1.75 -24.64 2.69
N GLY A 188 2.98 -24.65 2.20
CA GLY A 188 3.83 -23.47 2.23
C GLY A 188 5.27 -23.85 2.47
N LYS A 189 6.03 -22.83 2.84
CA LYS A 189 7.46 -22.93 3.11
C LYS A 189 7.83 -21.76 3.99
N PHE A 190 8.87 -21.93 4.81
CA PHE A 190 9.48 -20.79 5.47
C PHE A 190 10.11 -19.85 4.42
N CYS A 191 9.48 -18.70 4.20
CA CYS A 191 9.84 -17.70 3.18
C CYS A 191 10.48 -16.49 3.87
N ASP A 192 11.74 -16.66 4.28
CA ASP A 192 12.47 -15.66 5.06
C ASP A 192 12.54 -14.29 4.37
N ASP A 193 12.75 -14.32 3.05
CA ASP A 193 12.80 -13.12 2.21
C ASP A 193 11.49 -12.31 2.22
N VAL A 194 10.34 -13.00 2.20
CA VAL A 194 9.03 -12.35 2.29
C VAL A 194 8.74 -11.87 3.72
N LEU A 195 9.12 -12.65 4.73
CA LEU A 195 8.95 -12.27 6.14
C LEU A 195 9.80 -11.06 6.50
N GLU A 196 11.06 -11.00 6.06
CA GLU A 196 11.93 -9.84 6.22
C GLU A 196 11.34 -8.60 5.54
N MET A 197 10.79 -8.77 4.33
CA MET A 197 10.13 -7.67 3.61
C MET A 197 8.95 -7.12 4.40
N ILE A 198 8.09 -7.97 4.96
CA ILE A 198 6.98 -7.55 5.83
C ILE A 198 7.50 -6.88 7.11
N ALA A 199 8.54 -7.44 7.73
CA ALA A 199 9.11 -6.93 8.97
C ALA A 199 9.86 -5.59 8.80
N ARG A 200 10.22 -5.19 7.57
CA ARG A 200 10.78 -3.86 7.28
C ARG A 200 9.73 -2.76 7.31
N ASP A 201 8.44 -3.09 7.18
CA ASP A 201 7.38 -2.10 7.27
C ASP A 201 7.21 -1.61 8.74
N PRO A 202 7.21 -0.28 8.97
CA PRO A 202 7.17 0.28 10.32
C PRO A 202 5.86 0.03 11.05
N PHE A 203 4.77 -0.28 10.34
CA PHE A 203 3.50 -0.65 10.95
C PHE A 203 3.44 -2.16 11.18
N LEU A 204 3.67 -2.97 10.14
CA LEU A 204 3.52 -4.42 10.23
C LEU A 204 4.48 -5.05 11.25
N SER A 205 5.71 -4.54 11.36
CA SER A 205 6.68 -5.01 12.37
C SER A 205 6.18 -4.90 13.82
N LEU A 206 5.23 -4.00 14.11
CA LEU A 206 4.63 -3.88 15.44
C LEU A 206 3.59 -4.97 15.71
N VAL A 207 2.87 -5.42 14.68
CA VAL A 207 1.66 -6.27 14.79
C VAL A 207 1.80 -7.66 14.17
N LEU A 208 2.98 -8.02 13.66
CA LEU A 208 3.30 -9.43 13.38
C LEU A 208 3.03 -10.31 14.63
N PRO A 209 2.82 -11.62 14.47
CA PRO A 209 2.60 -12.52 15.62
C PRO A 209 3.72 -12.46 16.67
N TRP A 210 4.95 -12.18 16.26
CA TRP A 210 6.13 -11.93 17.10
C TRP A 210 6.52 -10.44 17.15
N GLY A 211 5.63 -9.54 16.76
CA GLY A 211 5.80 -8.10 16.80
C GLY A 211 5.71 -7.55 18.22
N LYS A 212 6.17 -6.31 18.41
CA LYS A 212 6.27 -5.67 19.75
C LYS A 212 4.94 -5.49 20.47
N LEU A 213 3.81 -5.44 19.75
CA LEU A 213 2.47 -5.32 20.33
C LEU A 213 1.82 -6.68 20.60
N SER A 214 2.45 -7.77 20.17
CA SER A 214 1.98 -9.13 20.47
C SER A 214 2.37 -9.55 21.89
N SER A 215 1.51 -10.31 22.55
CA SER A 215 1.84 -11.03 23.78
C SER A 215 2.94 -12.09 23.56
N LEU A 216 3.20 -12.46 22.31
CA LEU A 216 4.19 -13.45 21.87
C LEU A 216 5.39 -12.79 21.18
N SER A 217 5.73 -11.54 21.55
CA SER A 217 6.78 -10.70 20.91
C SER A 217 8.21 -11.29 20.83
N SER A 218 8.48 -12.42 21.50
CA SER A 218 9.76 -13.13 21.47
C SER A 218 9.68 -14.53 20.84
N MET A 219 8.56 -14.85 20.17
CA MET A 219 8.36 -16.14 19.52
C MET A 219 9.25 -16.28 18.27
N ASP A 220 9.79 -17.49 18.06
CA ASP A 220 10.40 -17.85 16.77
C ASP A 220 9.30 -17.89 15.68
N PRO A 221 9.43 -17.13 14.57
CA PRO A 221 8.48 -17.16 13.47
C PRO A 221 8.10 -18.58 13.01
N LYS A 222 9.06 -19.53 12.98
CA LYS A 222 8.82 -20.93 12.57
C LYS A 222 7.86 -21.69 13.47
N GLN A 223 7.65 -21.19 14.69
CA GLN A 223 6.74 -21.78 15.66
C GLN A 223 5.37 -21.13 15.65
N SER A 224 5.14 -20.08 14.85
CA SER A 224 3.84 -19.43 14.78
C SER A 224 2.79 -20.32 14.13
N ASN A 225 1.55 -20.25 14.65
CA ASN A 225 0.34 -20.80 14.02
C ASN A 225 -0.57 -19.68 13.47
N ASP A 226 -0.18 -18.41 13.64
CA ASP A 226 -1.01 -17.25 13.31
C ASP A 226 -0.71 -16.69 11.89
N GLY A 227 0.23 -17.33 11.18
CA GLY A 227 0.76 -16.87 9.89
C GLY A 227 2.03 -16.02 10.04
N PRO A 228 2.33 -15.13 9.08
CA PRO A 228 1.49 -14.73 7.93
C PRO A 228 1.24 -15.82 6.89
N ILE A 229 0.12 -15.69 6.17
CA ILE A 229 -0.24 -16.53 5.02
C ILE A 229 -0.35 -15.70 3.74
N LEU A 230 -0.13 -16.31 2.59
CA LEU A 230 -0.29 -15.70 1.26
C LEU A 230 -1.34 -16.47 0.44
N TRP A 231 -2.26 -15.76 -0.20
CA TRP A 231 -3.27 -16.34 -1.09
C TRP A 231 -3.56 -15.37 -2.24
N VAL A 232 -4.18 -15.88 -3.31
CA VAL A 232 -4.50 -15.07 -4.51
C VAL A 232 -5.94 -15.36 -4.93
N ARG A 233 -6.69 -14.31 -5.28
CA ARG A 233 -8.08 -14.41 -5.73
C ARG A 233 -8.23 -13.89 -7.15
N PRO A 234 -9.06 -14.53 -7.99
CA PRO A 234 -9.24 -14.20 -9.41
C PRO A 234 -10.08 -12.96 -9.71
N GLY A 235 -10.69 -12.36 -8.68
CA GLY A 235 -11.74 -11.35 -8.85
C GLY A 235 -13.08 -11.98 -9.23
N GLU A 236 -14.17 -11.29 -8.88
CA GLU A 236 -15.51 -11.72 -9.26
C GLU A 236 -15.71 -11.54 -10.77
N GLN A 237 -16.22 -12.59 -11.44
CA GLN A 237 -16.35 -12.61 -12.89
C GLN A 237 -17.45 -13.57 -13.33
N ALA A 238 -18.05 -13.29 -14.49
CA ALA A 238 -18.92 -14.24 -15.17
C ALA A 238 -18.08 -15.28 -15.92
N LEU A 239 -18.41 -16.57 -15.73
CA LEU A 239 -17.78 -17.67 -16.46
C LEU A 239 -18.68 -18.10 -17.61
N PRO A 240 -18.12 -18.35 -18.82
CA PRO A 240 -18.89 -18.95 -19.90
C PRO A 240 -19.44 -20.31 -19.46
N LEU A 241 -20.73 -20.54 -19.64
CA LEU A 241 -21.31 -21.88 -19.48
C LEU A 241 -20.88 -22.71 -20.69
N HIS A 242 -19.73 -23.35 -20.64
CA HIS A 242 -19.43 -24.40 -21.60
C HIS A 242 -20.34 -25.59 -21.29
N GLY A 243 -21.49 -25.65 -21.96
CA GLY A 243 -22.33 -26.83 -21.96
C GLY A 243 -21.48 -28.02 -22.40
N THR A 244 -21.34 -29.02 -21.54
CA THR A 244 -20.85 -30.33 -21.98
C THR A 244 -21.73 -30.75 -23.16
N PRO A 245 -21.16 -31.07 -24.34
CA PRO A 245 -21.95 -31.66 -25.38
C PRO A 245 -22.46 -32.99 -24.80
N LYS A 246 -23.74 -33.04 -24.45
CA LYS A 246 -24.41 -34.31 -24.16
C LYS A 246 -24.22 -35.16 -25.41
N ALA A 247 -23.33 -36.13 -25.35
CA ALA A 247 -23.26 -37.18 -26.34
C ALA A 247 -24.67 -37.79 -26.40
N ARG A 248 -25.41 -37.51 -27.48
CA ARG A 248 -26.65 -38.23 -27.76
C ARG A 248 -26.24 -39.67 -27.99
N SER A 249 -26.51 -40.56 -27.04
CA SER A 249 -26.46 -41.99 -27.33
C SER A 249 -27.52 -42.24 -28.41
N LYS A 250 -27.07 -42.80 -29.54
CA LYS A 250 -27.97 -43.48 -30.47
C LYS A 250 -28.42 -44.79 -29.86
#